data_AF-A0A959T8V3-F1
#
_entry.id   AF-A0A959T8V3-F1
#
_cell.length_a   1.000
_cell.length_b   1.000
_cell.length_c   1.000
_cell.angle_alpha   90.00
_cell.angle_beta   90.00
_cell.angle_gamma   90.00
#
_symmetry.space_group_name_H-M   'P 1'
#
loop_
_entity.id
_entity.type
_entity.pdbx_description
1 polymer ?
#
loop_
_entity_poly.entity_id
_entity_poly.type
_entity_poly.pdbx_seq_one_letter_code
_entity_poly.pdbx_strand_id
1 'polypeptide(L)'
;LEGYKVAPKMQEHGASASTFSDWWAYKYEVRDAIPYNAALLWEQGVNTGINSDDAEMSRRLNQEAAKTVKYGGVPPEEAWKMVT
;
A
#
# COMPACT_ATOMS: atom_id res chain seq x y z
N LEU A 1 3.26 -4.24 4.77
CA LEU A 1 3.53 -5.30 3.76
C LEU A 1 2.43 -6.35 3.70
N GLU A 2 2.10 -7.04 4.80
CA GLU A 2 1.09 -8.11 4.80
C GLU A 2 -0.23 -7.75 5.52
N GLY A 3 -0.45 -6.46 5.80
CA GLY A 3 -1.65 -5.99 6.51
C GLY A 3 -2.96 -6.41 5.85
N TYR A 4 -2.95 -6.60 4.52
CA TYR A 4 -4.10 -7.10 3.76
C TYR A 4 -4.63 -8.45 4.28
N LYS A 5 -3.79 -9.30 4.89
CA LYS A 5 -4.20 -10.58 5.48
C LYS A 5 -5.11 -10.42 6.71
N VAL A 6 -5.09 -9.24 7.33
CA VAL A 6 -5.90 -8.90 8.50
C VAL A 6 -6.75 -7.63 8.29
N ALA A 7 -6.91 -7.19 7.04
CA ALA A 7 -7.59 -5.94 6.70
C ALA A 7 -9.00 -5.80 7.31
N PRO A 8 -9.87 -6.84 7.35
CA PRO A 8 -11.17 -6.71 8.01
C PRO A 8 -11.09 -6.33 9.49
N LYS A 9 -10.11 -6.89 10.21
CA LYS A 9 -9.88 -6.57 11.64
C LYS A 9 -9.32 -5.16 11.80
N MET A 10 -8.45 -4.73 10.89
CA MET A 10 -7.93 -3.36 10.89
C MET A 10 -9.06 -2.36 10.67
N GLN A 11 -9.94 -2.64 9.71
CA GLN A 11 -11.09 -1.80 9.41
C GLN A 11 -12.07 -1.71 10.60
N GLU A 12 -12.42 -2.85 11.20
CA GLU A 12 -13.28 -2.90 12.39
C GLU A 12 -12.68 -2.12 13.56
N HIS A 13 -11.36 -2.21 13.74
CA HIS A 13 -10.64 -1.48 14.79
C HIS A 13 -10.48 0.02 14.50
N GLY A 14 -10.68 0.46 13.25
CA GLY A 14 -10.40 1.83 12.81
C GLY A 14 -8.90 2.14 12.65
N ALA A 15 -8.07 1.12 12.45
CA ALA A 15 -6.65 1.30 12.18
C ALA A 15 -6.40 1.71 10.72
N SER A 16 -5.47 2.63 10.53
CA SER A 16 -4.91 2.94 9.20
C SER A 16 -3.71 2.04 8.88
N ALA A 17 -3.40 1.88 7.60
CA ALA A 17 -2.24 1.15 7.11
C ALA A 17 -1.23 2.11 6.46
N SER A 18 0.03 2.05 6.87
CA SER A 18 1.15 2.68 6.16
C SER A 18 2.04 1.55 5.60
N THR A 19 2.19 1.47 4.28
CA THR A 19 2.79 0.30 3.61
C THR A 19 3.70 0.69 2.44
N PHE A 20 4.57 -0.22 2.03
CA PHE A 20 5.37 -0.10 0.80
C PHE A 20 4.57 -0.66 -0.38
N SER A 21 4.74 -0.08 -1.58
CA SER A 21 3.96 -0.46 -2.77
C SER A 21 4.28 -1.87 -3.27
N ASP A 22 5.56 -2.20 -3.47
CA ASP A 22 6.01 -3.44 -4.13
C ASP A 22 7.47 -3.81 -3.74
N TRP A 23 7.88 -3.47 -2.53
CA TRP A 23 9.22 -3.80 -2.05
C TRP A 23 9.19 -5.17 -1.38
N TRP A 24 9.27 -6.21 -2.21
CA TRP A 24 9.11 -7.61 -1.79
C TRP A 24 10.28 -8.49 -2.21
N ALA A 25 10.32 -9.70 -1.65
CA ALA A 25 11.28 -10.78 -1.98
C ALA A 25 12.78 -10.48 -1.85
N TYR A 26 13.18 -9.34 -1.25
CA TYR A 26 14.59 -9.10 -0.92
C TYR A 26 15.05 -9.89 0.32
N LYS A 27 14.12 -10.40 1.13
CA LYS A 27 14.32 -11.36 2.24
C LYS A 27 13.10 -12.29 2.35
N TYR A 28 13.22 -13.38 3.11
CA TYR A 28 12.16 -14.37 3.26
C TYR A 28 10.91 -13.80 3.94
N GLU A 29 11.09 -12.91 4.92
CA GLU A 29 10.06 -12.27 5.73
C GLU A 29 9.18 -11.30 4.95
N VAL A 30 9.60 -10.88 3.75
CA VAL A 30 8.90 -9.90 2.91
C VAL A 30 8.47 -10.52 1.57
N ARG A 31 8.38 -11.85 1.52
CA ARG A 31 7.92 -12.54 0.30
C ARG A 31 6.47 -12.21 -0.04
N ASP A 32 5.64 -12.03 0.98
CA ASP A 32 4.21 -11.78 0.82
C ASP A 32 3.88 -10.26 0.81
N ALA A 33 4.89 -9.41 0.70
CA ALA A 33 4.80 -7.97 0.50
C ALA A 33 4.33 -7.58 -0.93
N ILE A 34 3.43 -8.37 -1.50
CA ILE A 34 3.09 -8.38 -2.93
C ILE A 34 2.66 -6.99 -3.44
N PRO A 35 2.80 -6.71 -4.75
CA PRO A 35 2.43 -5.43 -5.34
C PRO A 35 0.95 -5.03 -5.17
N TYR A 36 0.10 -5.98 -4.79
CA TYR A 36 -1.34 -5.79 -4.55
C TYR A 36 -1.67 -5.32 -3.13
N ASN A 37 -0.70 -5.33 -2.21
CA ASN A 37 -0.98 -5.19 -0.78
C ASN A 37 -1.76 -3.92 -0.43
N ALA A 38 -1.39 -2.79 -1.03
CA ALA A 38 -2.04 -1.51 -0.77
C ALA A 38 -3.44 -1.43 -1.39
N ALA A 39 -3.62 -2.01 -2.58
CA ALA A 39 -4.93 -2.07 -3.23
C ALA A 39 -5.91 -2.96 -2.45
N LEU A 40 -5.44 -4.09 -1.92
CA LEU A 40 -6.27 -4.98 -1.09
C LEU A 40 -6.67 -4.33 0.24
N LEU A 41 -5.78 -3.54 0.85
CA LEU A 41 -6.12 -2.76 2.03
C LEU A 41 -7.20 -1.71 1.71
N TRP A 42 -7.00 -0.95 0.63
CA TRP A 42 -7.95 0.06 0.16
C TRP A 42 -9.32 -0.53 -0.19
N GLU A 43 -9.35 -1.68 -0.88
CA GLU A 43 -10.60 -2.38 -1.25
C GLU A 43 -11.40 -2.81 -0.02
N GLN A 44 -10.72 -3.12 1.09
CA GLN A 44 -11.36 -3.45 2.37
C GLN A 44 -11.76 -2.20 3.18
N GLY A 45 -11.60 -1.00 2.63
CA GLY A 45 -11.96 0.27 3.25
C GLY A 45 -10.92 0.81 4.22
N VAL A 46 -9.76 0.17 4.35
CA VAL A 46 -8.69 0.60 5.25
C VAL A 46 -8.06 1.88 4.71
N ASN A 47 -7.96 2.91 5.55
CA ASN A 47 -7.23 4.13 5.20
C ASN A 47 -5.76 3.77 4.96
N THR A 48 -5.33 3.85 3.71
CA THR A 48 -4.05 3.27 3.25
C THR A 48 -3.15 4.36 2.69
N GLY A 49 -1.98 4.51 3.30
CA GLY A 49 -0.92 5.41 2.85
C GLY A 49 0.31 4.64 2.36
N ILE A 50 0.95 5.16 1.33
CA ILE A 50 2.25 4.66 0.83
C ILE A 50 3.38 5.44 1.48
N ASN A 51 4.40 4.74 1.97
CA ASN A 51 5.65 5.31 2.46
C ASN A 51 6.86 4.65 1.77
N SER A 52 8.04 5.27 1.88
CA SER A 52 9.29 4.72 1.35
C SER A 52 10.37 4.47 2.41
N ASP A 53 10.33 5.16 3.55
CA ASP A 53 11.45 5.19 4.52
C ASP A 53 12.79 5.64 3.89
N ASP A 54 12.72 6.26 2.70
CA ASP A 54 13.84 6.73 1.89
C ASP A 54 13.60 8.18 1.47
N ALA A 55 14.55 9.05 1.78
CA ALA A 55 14.43 10.49 1.59
C ALA A 55 14.39 10.92 0.11
N GLU A 56 15.03 10.16 -0.79
CA GLU A 56 14.96 10.45 -2.22
C GLU A 56 13.60 10.03 -2.78
N MET A 57 13.17 8.81 -2.48
CA MET A 57 11.94 8.24 -2.99
C MET A 57 10.69 8.88 -2.39
N SER A 58 10.78 9.43 -1.17
CA SER A 58 9.69 10.20 -0.57
C SER A 58 9.25 11.39 -1.45
N ARG A 59 10.12 11.90 -2.34
CA ARG A 59 9.81 12.97 -3.30
C ARG A 59 9.10 12.48 -4.57
N ARG A 60 8.99 11.15 -4.74
CA ARG A 60 8.45 10.47 -5.92
C ARG A 60 7.39 9.44 -5.55
N LEU A 61 6.75 9.56 -4.38
CA LEU A 61 5.72 8.61 -3.92
C LEU A 61 4.51 8.52 -4.86
N ASN A 62 4.29 9.52 -5.71
CA ASN A 62 3.28 9.44 -6.78
C ASN A 62 3.55 8.27 -7.74
N GLN A 63 4.82 7.90 -7.98
CA GLN A 63 5.18 6.73 -8.78
C GLN A 63 4.88 5.43 -8.01
N GLU A 64 5.09 5.43 -6.69
CA GLU A 64 4.77 4.28 -5.84
C GLU A 64 3.24 4.08 -5.75
N ALA A 65 2.48 5.16 -5.60
CA ALA A 65 1.01 5.13 -5.64
C ALA A 65 0.48 4.66 -7.01
N ALA A 66 1.10 5.06 -8.12
CA ALA A 66 0.69 4.59 -9.46
C ALA A 66 0.78 3.05 -9.63
N LYS A 67 1.55 2.36 -8.79
CA LYS A 67 1.62 0.89 -8.80
C LYS A 67 0.30 0.26 -8.33
N THR A 68 -0.47 0.92 -7.46
CA THR A 68 -1.79 0.40 -7.04
C THR A 68 -2.81 0.46 -8.18
N VAL A 69 -2.68 1.45 -9.08
CA VAL A 69 -3.41 1.49 -10.35
C VAL A 69 -3.01 0.32 -11.24
N LYS A 70 -1.70 0.10 -11.43
CA LYS A 70 -1.17 -0.95 -12.31
C LYS A 70 -1.54 -2.36 -11.86
N TYR A 71 -1.35 -2.67 -10.59
CA TYR A 71 -1.51 -4.02 -10.07
C TYR A 71 -2.93 -4.25 -9.55
N GLY A 72 -3.50 -3.31 -8.80
CA GLY A 72 -4.78 -3.48 -8.12
C GLY A 72 -5.98 -2.79 -8.77
N GLY A 73 -5.81 -2.09 -9.89
CA GLY A 73 -6.92 -1.41 -10.56
C GLY A 73 -7.53 -0.26 -9.76
N VAL A 74 -6.82 0.27 -8.75
CA VAL A 74 -7.27 1.43 -7.98
C VAL A 74 -7.45 2.62 -8.94
N PRO A 75 -8.59 3.34 -8.88
CA PRO A 75 -8.78 4.53 -9.71
C PRO A 75 -7.66 5.56 -9.46
N PRO A 76 -7.13 6.24 -10.49
CA PRO A 76 -6.00 7.16 -10.33
C PRO A 76 -6.22 8.24 -9.26
N GLU A 77 -7.43 8.76 -9.14
CA GLU A 77 -7.84 9.74 -8.14
C GLU A 77 -7.81 9.19 -6.71
N GLU A 78 -8.09 7.90 -6.53
CA GLU A 78 -7.98 7.23 -5.23
C GLU A 78 -6.53 6.90 -4.90
N ALA A 79 -5.73 6.50 -5.91
CA ALA A 79 -4.31 6.28 -5.74
C ALA A 79 -3.57 7.56 -5.29
N TRP A 80 -3.97 8.73 -5.81
CA TRP A 80 -3.41 10.02 -5.38
C TRP A 80 -3.60 10.30 -3.89
N LYS A 81 -4.72 9.87 -3.30
CA LYS A 81 -4.99 10.06 -1.86
C LYS A 81 -4.07 9.24 -0.96
N MET A 82 -3.41 8.21 -1.49
CA MET A 82 -2.49 7.37 -0.72
C MET A 82 -1.17 8.08 -0.38
N VAL A 83 -0.95 9.31 -0.87
CA VAL A 83 0.28 10.08 -0.68
C VAL A 83 0.03 11.53 -0.23
N THR A 84 -1.17 11.83 0.29
CA THR A 84 -1.60 13.16 0.76
C THR A 84 -2.31 13.07 2.09
#